data_AF-A0A968X811-F1
#
_entry.id   AF-A0A968X811-F1
#
_cell.length_a   1.000
_cell.length_b   1.000
_cell.length_c   1.000
_cell.angle_alpha   90.00
_cell.angle_beta   90.00
_cell.angle_gamma   90.00
#
_symmetry.space_group_name_H-M   'P 1'
#
loop_
_entity.id
_entity.type
_entity.pdbx_description
1 polymer ?
#
loop_
_entity_poly.entity_id
_entity_poly.type
_entity_poly.pdbx_seq_one_letter_code
_entity_poly.pdbx_strand_id
1 'polypeptide(L)'
;ATANSAKSLNIYKADAQCNGLVPQKVEMPGPVDANAAVGQVIANSNSPDFRVVNYRVQVENGTATVDLRLPTDAKRPFSALSACEQLEFFGSMEKTLTGNPSLQVRAVRFRDGQKELQF
;
A
#
# COMPACT_ATOMS: atom_id res chain seq x y z
N ALA A 1 5.19 -28.35 17.91
CA ALA A 1 5.84 -27.52 16.88
C ALA A 1 4.76 -27.00 15.94
N THR A 2 4.39 -25.72 16.04
CA THR A 2 3.47 -25.11 15.08
C THR A 2 4.27 -24.76 13.83
N ALA A 3 4.01 -25.48 12.75
CA ALA A 3 4.60 -25.18 11.44
C ALA A 3 4.13 -23.78 11.01
N ASN A 4 5.05 -22.82 11.02
CA ASN A 4 4.82 -21.48 10.50
C ASN A 4 4.68 -21.60 8.98
N SER A 5 3.45 -21.80 8.50
CA SER A 5 3.17 -21.96 7.07
C SER A 5 3.29 -20.60 6.41
N ALA A 6 4.50 -20.26 5.93
CA ALA A 6 4.77 -19.03 5.21
C ALA A 6 3.74 -18.87 4.09
N LYS A 7 3.00 -17.76 4.11
CA LYS A 7 2.03 -17.41 3.07
C LYS A 7 2.69 -16.39 2.16
N SER A 8 2.58 -16.61 0.86
CA SER A 8 3.09 -15.66 -0.13
C SER A 8 2.05 -14.59 -0.44
N LEU A 9 2.51 -13.37 -0.66
CA LEU A 9 1.72 -12.21 -1.08
C LEU A 9 2.34 -11.61 -2.34
N ASN A 10 1.54 -11.23 -3.33
CA ASN A 10 2.03 -10.45 -4.46
C ASN A 10 2.05 -8.97 -4.09
N ILE A 11 3.23 -8.37 -4.02
CA ILE A 11 3.42 -6.92 -3.91
C ILE A 11 3.62 -6.37 -5.31
N TYR A 12 2.82 -5.38 -5.70
CA TYR A 12 2.95 -4.75 -7.00
C TYR A 12 3.87 -3.54 -6.90
N LYS A 13 4.68 -3.31 -7.93
CA LYS A 13 5.56 -2.14 -8.07
C LYS A 13 5.45 -1.58 -9.48
N ALA A 14 5.67 -0.29 -9.66
CA ALA A 14 5.76 0.30 -10.99
C ALA A 14 6.95 -0.30 -11.75
N ASP A 15 6.78 -0.49 -13.05
CA ASP A 15 7.91 -0.76 -13.93
C ASP A 15 8.84 0.45 -14.02
N ALA A 16 10.05 0.24 -14.55
CA ALA A 16 11.07 1.29 -14.66
C ALA A 16 10.66 2.47 -15.58
N GLN A 17 9.57 2.32 -16.33
CA GLN A 17 9.02 3.34 -17.23
C GLN A 17 7.76 3.99 -16.66
N CYS A 18 7.31 3.58 -15.46
CA CYS A 18 6.07 4.00 -14.83
C CYS A 18 4.82 3.77 -15.68
N ASN A 19 4.83 2.75 -16.55
CA ASN A 19 3.72 2.47 -17.47
C ASN A 19 2.71 1.46 -16.92
N GLY A 20 3.13 0.65 -15.95
CA GLY A 20 2.28 -0.36 -15.34
C GLY A 20 2.86 -0.90 -14.05
N LEU A 21 2.11 -1.83 -13.45
CA LEU A 21 2.44 -2.46 -12.18
C LEU A 21 2.78 -3.94 -12.38
N VAL A 22 3.95 -4.35 -11.91
CA VAL A 22 4.44 -5.72 -11.99
C VAL A 22 4.35 -6.43 -10.64
N PRO A 23 3.82 -7.68 -10.58
CA PRO A 23 3.76 -8.41 -9.33
C PRO A 23 5.14 -8.96 -8.93
N GLN A 24 5.46 -8.83 -7.65
CA GLN A 24 6.60 -9.46 -6.99
C GLN A 24 6.06 -10.35 -5.87
N LYS A 25 6.35 -11.65 -5.96
CA LYS A 25 5.94 -12.59 -4.92
C LYS A 25 6.87 -12.45 -3.72
N VAL A 26 6.30 -12.16 -2.55
CA VAL A 26 7.02 -11.98 -1.28
C VAL A 26 6.53 -13.04 -0.29
N GLU A 27 7.46 -13.67 0.42
CA GLU A 27 7.13 -14.58 1.51
C GLU A 27 6.89 -13.79 2.80
N MET A 28 5.76 -14.03 3.45
CA MET A 28 5.39 -13.34 4.68
C MET A 28 5.65 -14.26 5.88
N PRO A 29 6.34 -13.78 6.92
CA PRO A 29 6.68 -14.57 8.11
C PRO A 29 5.50 -14.81 9.05
N GLY A 30 4.32 -14.23 8.76
CA GLY A 30 3.11 -14.29 9.58
C GLY A 30 1.82 -14.19 8.75
N PRO A 31 0.68 -13.87 9.40
CA PRO A 31 -0.59 -13.73 8.72
C PRO A 31 -0.53 -12.70 7.58
N VAL A 32 -1.20 -13.03 6.49
CA VAL A 32 -1.35 -12.15 5.33
C VAL A 32 -2.74 -11.52 5.40
N ASP A 33 -2.80 -10.32 5.97
CA ASP A 33 -3.97 -9.47 5.99
C ASP A 33 -3.70 -8.14 5.26
N ALA A 34 -4.74 -7.31 5.13
CA ALA A 34 -4.64 -6.04 4.42
C ALA A 34 -3.67 -5.07 5.11
N ASN A 35 -3.52 -5.15 6.43
CA ASN A 35 -2.61 -4.29 7.19
C ASN A 35 -1.15 -4.66 6.89
N ALA A 36 -0.81 -5.95 6.93
CA ALA A 36 0.51 -6.45 6.57
C ALA A 36 0.87 -6.13 5.11
N ALA A 37 -0.10 -6.25 4.19
CA ALA A 37 0.10 -5.91 2.78
C ALA A 37 0.43 -4.42 2.57
N VAL A 38 -0.31 -3.52 3.21
CA VAL A 38 -0.04 -2.07 3.17
C VAL A 38 1.33 -1.75 3.78
N GLY A 39 1.68 -2.36 4.91
CA GLY A 39 2.99 -2.20 5.53
C GLY A 39 4.14 -2.55 4.59
N GLN A 40 3.99 -3.64 3.83
CA GLN A 40 5.01 -4.06 2.85
C GLN A 40 5.14 -3.08 1.68
N VAL A 41 4.04 -2.50 1.20
CA VAL A 41 4.08 -1.46 0.14
C VAL A 41 4.76 -0.20 0.66
N ILE A 42 4.39 0.28 1.86
CA ILE A 42 5.01 1.46 2.49
C ILE A 42 6.52 1.26 2.69
N ALA A 43 6.94 0.09 3.19
CA ALA A 43 8.35 -0.22 3.39
C ALA A 43 9.18 -0.15 2.10
N ASN A 44 8.57 -0.49 0.95
CA ASN A 44 9.21 -0.39 -0.36
C ASN A 44 9.19 1.03 -0.97
N SER A 45 8.27 1.90 -0.51
CA SER A 45 8.02 3.21 -1.12
C SER A 45 8.64 4.39 -0.37
N ASN A 46 9.08 4.18 0.87
CA ASN A 46 9.68 5.26 1.66
C ASN A 46 11.01 5.75 1.03
N SER A 47 11.13 7.06 0.89
CA SER A 47 12.33 7.75 0.42
C SER A 47 12.76 8.83 1.45
N PRO A 48 13.94 9.45 1.29
CA PRO A 48 14.38 10.53 2.19
C PRO A 48 13.45 11.75 2.22
N ASP A 49 12.71 12.01 1.13
CA ASP A 49 11.85 13.17 0.94
C ASP A 49 10.34 12.86 1.00
N PHE A 50 9.96 11.59 1.04
CA PHE A 50 8.60 11.13 1.23
C PHE A 50 8.58 9.91 2.16
N ARG A 51 7.94 10.06 3.33
CA ARG A 51 7.78 8.95 4.28
C ARG A 51 6.40 8.97 4.91
N VAL A 52 5.81 7.80 5.04
CA VAL A 52 4.62 7.58 5.86
C VAL A 52 5.08 7.24 7.28
N VAL A 53 4.68 8.04 8.26
CA VAL A 53 5.04 7.81 9.67
C VAL A 53 4.03 6.95 10.42
N ASN A 54 2.80 6.87 9.91
CA ASN A 54 1.77 6.01 10.47
C ASN A 54 0.72 5.68 9.41
N TYR A 55 0.04 4.55 9.57
CA TYR A 55 -1.10 4.19 8.75
C TYR A 55 -2.12 3.36 9.53
N ARG A 56 -3.36 3.33 9.04
CA ARG A 56 -4.41 2.41 9.53
C ARG A 56 -5.17 1.84 8.34
N VAL A 57 -5.49 0.56 8.41
CA VAL A 57 -6.28 -0.13 7.40
C VAL A 57 -7.54 -0.67 8.04
N GLN A 58 -8.68 -0.36 7.42
CA GLN A 58 -9.99 -0.89 7.81
C GLN A 58 -10.65 -1.51 6.57
N VAL A 59 -11.07 -2.76 6.66
CA VAL A 59 -11.75 -3.45 5.56
C VAL A 59 -13.21 -3.66 5.93
N GLU A 60 -14.10 -3.09 5.13
CA GLU A 60 -15.55 -3.21 5.31
C GLU A 60 -16.21 -3.49 3.97
N ASN A 61 -17.02 -4.55 3.91
CA ASN A 61 -17.77 -4.94 2.70
C ASN A 61 -16.89 -5.02 1.44
N GLY A 62 -15.64 -5.47 1.59
CA GLY A 62 -14.67 -5.58 0.49
C GLY A 62 -14.03 -4.26 0.05
N THR A 63 -14.26 -3.15 0.77
CA THR A 63 -13.55 -1.88 0.56
C THR A 63 -12.52 -1.68 1.66
N ALA A 64 -11.26 -1.53 1.29
CA ALA A 64 -10.20 -1.14 2.23
C ALA A 64 -10.09 0.39 2.30
N THR A 65 -10.30 0.95 3.48
CA THR A 65 -9.97 2.36 3.76
C THR A 65 -8.59 2.42 4.40
N VAL A 66 -7.65 3.07 3.72
CA VAL A 66 -6.28 3.26 4.17
C VAL A 66 -6.09 4.73 4.58
N ASP A 67 -5.95 4.96 5.89
CA ASP A 67 -5.60 6.27 6.45
C ASP A 67 -4.08 6.35 6.56
N LEU A 68 -3.45 7.31 5.87
CA LEU A 68 -2.00 7.49 5.79
C LEU A 68 -1.61 8.82 6.43
N ARG A 69 -0.51 8.81 7.20
CA ARG A 69 0.02 10.00 7.85
C ARG A 69 1.42 10.33 7.39
N LEU A 70 1.58 11.54 6.89
CA LEU A 70 2.87 12.19 6.72
C LEU A 70 3.32 12.78 8.06
N PRO A 71 4.63 13.00 8.26
CA PRO A 71 5.10 13.71 9.42
C PRO A 71 4.66 15.18 9.38
N THR A 72 4.55 15.83 10.53
CA THR A 72 4.10 17.24 10.63
C THR A 72 5.05 18.23 9.97
N ASP A 73 6.31 17.84 9.76
CA ASP A 73 7.35 18.60 9.07
C ASP A 73 7.55 18.17 7.60
N ALA A 74 6.60 17.41 7.03
CA ALA A 74 6.67 16.96 5.65
C ALA A 74 6.77 18.14 4.68
N LYS A 75 7.86 18.15 3.90
CA LYS A 75 8.08 19.18 2.87
C LYS A 75 7.21 18.99 1.63
N ARG A 76 6.77 17.76 1.37
CA ARG A 76 5.97 17.38 0.21
C ARG A 76 4.68 16.68 0.67
N PRO A 77 3.49 17.22 0.37
CA PRO A 77 2.23 16.52 0.60
C PRO A 77 2.02 15.41 -0.44
N PHE A 78 1.07 14.49 -0.20
CA PHE A 78 0.69 13.45 -1.18
C PHE A 78 0.30 14.03 -2.54
N SER A 79 -0.34 15.21 -2.57
CA SER A 79 -0.74 15.89 -3.82
C SER A 79 0.42 16.44 -4.64
N ALA A 80 1.64 16.47 -4.09
CA ALA A 80 2.86 16.90 -4.78
C ALA A 80 3.66 15.71 -5.34
N LEU A 81 3.12 14.49 -5.26
CA LEU A 81 3.69 13.35 -5.97
C LEU A 81 3.42 13.49 -7.46
N SER A 82 4.44 13.23 -8.27
CA SER A 82 4.31 13.06 -9.72
C SER A 82 3.43 11.86 -10.06
N ALA A 83 2.97 11.76 -11.30
CA ALA A 83 2.16 10.62 -11.74
C ALA A 83 2.86 9.27 -11.51
N CYS A 84 4.18 9.19 -11.73
CA CYS A 84 4.94 7.97 -11.46
C CYS A 84 4.99 7.66 -9.96
N GLU A 85 5.23 8.65 -9.10
CA GLU A 85 5.23 8.45 -7.65
C GLU A 85 3.84 8.07 -7.12
N GLN A 86 2.77 8.63 -7.68
CA GLN A 86 1.40 8.24 -7.36
C GLN A 86 1.09 6.80 -7.78
N LEU A 87 1.55 6.38 -8.97
CA LEU A 87 1.43 5.00 -9.42
C LEU A 87 2.23 4.05 -8.52
N GLU A 88 3.49 4.39 -8.24
CA GLU A 88 4.40 3.59 -7.41
C GLU A 88 3.87 3.42 -5.99
N PHE A 89 3.19 4.44 -5.46
CA PHE A 89 2.69 4.40 -4.09
C PHE A 89 1.21 3.97 -4.01
N PHE A 90 0.28 4.78 -4.52
CA PHE A 90 -1.16 4.51 -4.43
C PHE A 90 -1.59 3.38 -5.36
N GLY A 91 -1.12 3.41 -6.61
CA GLY A 91 -1.42 2.35 -7.58
C GLY A 91 -0.91 0.99 -7.13
N SER A 92 0.35 0.91 -6.69
CA SER A 92 0.92 -0.31 -6.10
C SER A 92 0.14 -0.80 -4.89
N MET A 93 -0.28 0.10 -4.00
CA MET A 93 -1.05 -0.27 -2.81
C MET A 93 -2.43 -0.80 -3.17
N GLU A 94 -3.15 -0.11 -4.04
CA GLU A 94 -4.46 -0.53 -4.55
C GLU A 94 -4.36 -1.89 -5.24
N LYS A 95 -3.39 -2.06 -6.14
CA LYS A 95 -3.20 -3.29 -6.89
C LYS A 95 -2.77 -4.45 -6.00
N THR A 96 -1.95 -4.19 -4.99
CA THR A 96 -1.58 -5.18 -3.98
C THR A 96 -2.80 -5.64 -3.18
N LEU A 97 -3.65 -4.71 -2.72
CA LEU A 97 -4.82 -5.08 -1.93
C LEU A 97 -5.87 -5.83 -2.76
N THR A 98 -6.14 -5.38 -3.99
CA THR A 98 -7.17 -5.96 -4.87
C THR A 98 -6.68 -7.20 -5.64
N GLY A 99 -5.37 -7.29 -5.91
CA GLY A 99 -4.75 -8.37 -6.68
C GLY A 99 -4.44 -9.64 -5.88
N ASN A 100 -4.72 -9.65 -4.57
CA ASN A 100 -4.53 -10.81 -3.70
C ASN A 100 -5.88 -11.27 -3.14
N PRO A 101 -6.53 -12.30 -3.72
CA PRO A 101 -7.89 -12.71 -3.35
C PRO A 101 -8.07 -13.08 -1.87
N SER A 102 -7.01 -13.54 -1.20
CA SER A 102 -7.04 -13.86 0.24
C SER A 102 -7.33 -12.65 1.13
N LEU A 103 -7.12 -11.43 0.64
CA LEU A 103 -7.40 -10.19 1.37
C LEU A 103 -8.88 -9.79 1.32
N GLN A 104 -9.66 -10.38 0.39
CA GLN A 104 -11.07 -10.08 0.19
C GLN A 104 -11.38 -8.59 -0.09
N VAL A 105 -10.40 -7.84 -0.62
CA VAL A 105 -10.53 -6.43 -0.99
C VAL A 105 -10.81 -6.32 -2.50
N ARG A 106 -11.78 -5.48 -2.86
CA ARG A 106 -12.21 -5.22 -4.24
C ARG A 106 -12.03 -3.76 -4.64
N ALA A 107 -12.01 -2.86 -3.66
CA ALA A 107 -11.81 -1.43 -3.85
C ALA A 107 -10.97 -0.87 -2.71
N VAL A 108 -10.25 0.21 -2.98
CA VAL A 108 -9.42 0.90 -1.97
C VAL A 108 -9.78 2.37 -1.95
N ARG A 109 -9.81 2.96 -0.76
CA ARG A 109 -9.97 4.40 -0.54
C ARG A 109 -8.82 4.88 0.31
N PHE A 110 -8.26 6.03 -0.07
CA PHE A 110 -7.15 6.63 0.65
C PHE A 110 -7.60 7.91 1.35
N ARG A 111 -7.11 8.13 2.56
CA ARG A 111 -7.36 9.36 3.31
C ARG A 111 -6.13 9.78 4.10
N ASP A 112 -6.02 11.07 4.33
CA ASP A 112 -5.20 11.65 5.39
C ASP A 112 -6.16 12.18 6.45
N GLY A 113 -6.57 11.27 7.33
CA GLY A 113 -7.60 11.52 8.34
C GLY A 113 -8.97 11.74 7.78
N GLN A 114 -9.49 12.95 7.94
CA GLN A 114 -10.82 13.29 7.44
C GLN A 114 -10.79 13.71 5.96
N LYS A 115 -9.60 13.95 5.40
CA LYS A 115 -9.43 14.34 4.01
C LYS A 115 -9.29 13.10 3.14
N GLU A 116 -10.24 12.88 2.25
CA GLU A 116 -10.08 11.91 1.17
C GLU A 116 -8.98 12.37 0.21
N LEU A 117 -8.16 11.43 -0.24
CA LEU A 117 -7.11 11.69 -1.20
C LEU A 117 -7.56 11.16 -2.57
N GLN A 118 -7.40 12.00 -3.59
CA GLN A 118 -7.78 11.72 -4.98
C GLN A 118 -6.50 11.75 -5.82
N PHE A 119 -6.32 10.74 -6.68
CA PHE A 119 -5.14 10.53 -7.52
C PHE A 119 -5.58 10.10 -8.92
#